data_AF-A0A2K5DIM1-F1
#
_entry.id   AF-A0A2K5DIM1-F1
#
_cell.length_a   1.000
_cell.length_b   1.000
_cell.length_c   1.000
_cell.angle_alpha   90.00
_cell.angle_beta   90.00
_cell.angle_gamma   90.00
#
_symmetry.space_group_name_H-M   'P 1'
#
loop_
_entity.id
_entity.type
_entity.pdbx_description
1 polymer ?
#
loop_
_entity_poly.entity_id
_entity_poly.type
_entity_poly.pdbx_seq_one_letter_code
_entity_poly.pdbx_strand_id
1 'polypeptide(L)'
;MNGANLTAQDDRGCTPLHLAATHGHSFTLQIMLRSGVDPSVTDKREWRPVHYAAFHGRLGCLQLLVKWGCSIEDVDHSGNLPGIFNKANILVFH
;
A
#
# COMPACT_ATOMS: atom_id res chain seq x y z
N MET A 1 22.25 -14.32 5.92
CA MET A 1 21.02 -13.70 5.41
C MET A 1 21.44 -12.64 4.41
N ASN A 2 21.23 -12.87 3.11
CA ASN A 2 21.43 -11.81 2.12
C ASN A 2 20.32 -10.79 2.33
N GLY A 3 20.66 -9.60 2.83
CA GLY A 3 19.68 -8.54 3.11
C GLY A 3 19.01 -8.11 1.82
N ALA A 4 17.75 -8.50 1.63
CA ALA A 4 16.95 -8.01 0.52
C ALA A 4 16.74 -6.50 0.71
N ASN A 5 17.03 -5.70 -0.33
CA ASN A 5 16.80 -4.27 -0.28
C ASN A 5 15.29 -3.97 -0.44
N LEU A 6 14.60 -3.78 0.69
CA LEU A 6 13.16 -3.51 0.72
C LEU A 6 12.78 -2.08 0.28
N THR A 7 13.76 -1.20 0.11
CA THR A 7 13.55 0.18 -0.36
C THR A 7 13.93 0.36 -1.83
N ALA A 8 14.40 -0.70 -2.51
CA ALA A 8 14.67 -0.66 -3.94
C ALA A 8 13.41 -0.28 -4.72
N GLN A 9 13.55 0.57 -5.72
CA GLN A 9 12.47 1.01 -6.59
C GLN A 9 12.70 0.49 -8.01
N ASP A 10 11.62 0.10 -8.68
CA ASP A 10 11.63 -0.15 -10.13
C ASP A 10 11.56 1.16 -10.93
N ASP A 11 11.51 1.05 -12.27
CA ASP A 11 11.42 2.20 -13.16
C ASP A 11 10.17 3.08 -12.95
N ARG A 12 9.16 2.59 -12.23
CA ARG A 12 7.93 3.31 -11.89
C ARG A 12 7.98 3.92 -10.49
N GLY A 13 9.06 3.69 -9.73
CA GLY A 13 9.16 4.10 -8.32
C GLY A 13 8.53 3.09 -7.36
N CYS A 14 8.06 1.93 -7.84
CA CYS A 14 7.42 0.94 -7.00
C CYS A 14 8.46 0.18 -6.18
N THR A 15 8.23 0.11 -4.88
CA THR A 15 8.98 -0.74 -3.95
C THR A 15 8.39 -2.16 -3.86
N PRO A 16 9.11 -3.13 -3.29
CA PRO A 16 8.54 -4.45 -2.98
C PRO A 16 7.23 -4.40 -2.20
N LEU A 17 7.02 -3.36 -1.38
CA LEU A 17 5.78 -3.17 -0.62
C LEU A 17 4.58 -2.84 -1.53
N HIS A 18 4.79 -2.06 -2.60
CA HIS A 18 3.78 -1.81 -3.63
C HIS A 18 3.39 -3.11 -4.33
N LEU A 19 4.40 -3.88 -4.77
CA LEU A 19 4.18 -5.14 -5.48
C LEU A 19 3.44 -6.18 -4.62
N ALA A 20 3.78 -6.28 -3.33
CA ALA A 20 3.07 -7.15 -2.39
C ALA A 20 1.61 -6.73 -2.23
N ALA A 21 1.33 -5.41 -2.15
CA ALA A 21 -0.02 -4.87 -2.05
C ALA A 21 -0.84 -5.11 -3.33
N THR A 22 -0.25 -4.97 -4.52
CA THR A 22 -0.88 -5.25 -5.82
C THR A 22 -1.35 -6.71 -5.94
N HIS A 23 -0.48 -7.65 -5.55
CA HIS A 23 -0.73 -9.09 -5.72
C HIS A 23 -1.48 -9.73 -4.54
N GLY A 24 -1.73 -8.98 -3.46
CA GLY A 24 -2.44 -9.50 -2.29
C GLY A 24 -1.57 -10.36 -1.37
N HIS A 25 -0.24 -10.23 -1.42
CA HIS A 25 0.70 -11.00 -0.61
C HIS A 25 0.77 -10.46 0.84
N SER A 26 -0.32 -10.58 1.59
CA SER A 26 -0.48 -10.00 2.93
C SER A 26 0.57 -10.49 3.94
N PHE A 27 0.98 -11.77 3.86
CA PHE A 27 2.03 -12.32 4.73
C PHE A 27 3.40 -11.69 4.45
N THR A 28 3.79 -11.61 3.18
CA THR A 28 5.02 -10.94 2.75
C THR A 28 5.00 -9.46 3.13
N LEU A 29 3.87 -8.80 2.91
CA LEU A 29 3.65 -7.40 3.29
C LEU A 29 3.82 -7.22 4.81
N GLN A 30 3.27 -8.13 5.64
CA GLN A 30 3.44 -8.09 7.09
C GLN A 30 4.90 -8.23 7.53
N ILE A 31 5.68 -9.11 6.89
CA ILE A 31 7.10 -9.28 7.19
C ILE A 31 7.88 -7.99 6.88
N MET A 32 7.60 -7.37 5.73
CA MET A 32 8.23 -6.11 5.33
C MET A 32 7.93 -4.97 6.32
N LEU A 33 6.67 -4.82 6.72
CA LEU A 33 6.26 -3.81 7.71
C LEU A 33 6.94 -4.03 9.07
N ARG A 34 7.01 -5.29 9.54
CA ARG A 34 7.74 -5.64 10.77
C ARG A 34 9.24 -5.40 10.68
N SER A 35 9.79 -5.34 9.48
CA SER A 35 11.21 -5.04 9.24
C SER A 35 11.50 -3.54 9.26
N GLY A 36 10.50 -2.69 9.55
CA GLY A 36 10.66 -1.23 9.66
C GLY A 36 10.57 -0.48 8.34
N VAL A 37 10.03 -1.09 7.28
CA VAL A 37 9.75 -0.40 6.02
C VAL A 37 8.64 0.62 6.25
N ASP A 38 8.84 1.84 5.76
CA ASP A 38 7.81 2.88 5.76
C ASP A 38 6.63 2.47 4.86
N PRO A 39 5.40 2.34 5.41
CA PRO A 39 4.24 1.95 4.62
C PRO A 39 3.66 3.09 3.77
N SER A 40 4.09 4.33 4.01
CA SER A 40 3.62 5.54 3.33
C SER A 40 4.41 5.90 2.07
N VAL A 41 5.38 5.07 1.69
CA VAL A 41 6.17 5.22 0.46
C VAL A 41 5.27 5.43 -0.77
N THR A 42 5.74 6.27 -1.69
CA THR A 42 5.05 6.60 -2.94
C THR A 42 5.85 6.16 -4.15
N ASP A 43 5.13 5.79 -5.21
CA ASP A 43 5.68 5.67 -6.55
C ASP A 43 5.73 7.02 -7.28
N LYS A 44 6.13 7.04 -8.56
CA LYS A 44 6.20 8.28 -9.38
C LYS A 44 4.86 8.95 -9.64
N ARG A 45 3.73 8.30 -9.35
CA ARG A 45 2.36 8.82 -9.47
C ARG A 45 1.79 9.23 -8.11
N GLU A 46 2.63 9.26 -7.07
CA GLU A 46 2.23 9.47 -5.68
C GLU A 46 1.28 8.39 -5.16
N TRP A 47 1.24 7.22 -5.82
CA TRP A 47 0.49 6.07 -5.34
C TRP A 47 1.28 5.39 -4.23
N ARG A 48 0.61 5.23 -3.09
CA ARG A 48 1.08 4.44 -1.95
C ARG A 48 0.65 2.97 -2.08
N PRO A 49 1.25 2.01 -1.35
CA PRO A 49 0.81 0.62 -1.32
C PRO A 49 -0.70 0.45 -1.04
N VAL A 50 -1.30 1.35 -0.24
CA VAL A 50 -2.74 1.32 0.06
C VAL A 50 -3.60 1.60 -1.18
N HIS A 51 -3.13 2.46 -2.10
CA HIS A 51 -3.77 2.71 -3.41
C HIS A 51 -3.82 1.44 -4.26
N TYR A 52 -2.70 0.72 -4.33
CA TYR A 52 -2.63 -0.55 -5.06
C TYR A 52 -3.51 -1.63 -4.42
N ALA A 53 -3.46 -1.79 -3.09
CA ALA A 53 -4.32 -2.76 -2.41
C ALA A 53 -5.81 -2.47 -2.63
N ALA A 54 -6.21 -1.20 -2.53
CA ALA A 54 -7.58 -0.75 -2.77
C ALA A 54 -8.02 -0.98 -4.23
N PHE A 55 -7.22 -0.50 -5.19
CA PHE A 55 -7.52 -0.60 -6.62
C PHE A 55 -7.67 -2.05 -7.09
N HIS A 56 -6.88 -2.97 -6.54
CA HIS A 56 -6.95 -4.40 -6.86
C HIS A 56 -7.85 -5.22 -5.94
N GLY A 57 -8.60 -4.59 -5.03
CA GLY A 57 -9.53 -5.27 -4.11
C GLY A 57 -8.83 -6.22 -3.11
N ARG A 58 -7.58 -5.97 -2.74
CA ARG A 58 -6.78 -6.81 -1.84
C ARG A 58 -7.08 -6.47 -0.38
N LEU A 59 -8.27 -6.85 0.10
CA LEU A 59 -8.75 -6.51 1.45
C LEU A 59 -7.76 -6.87 2.57
N GLY A 60 -7.11 -8.03 2.52
CA GLY A 60 -6.14 -8.42 3.55
C GLY A 60 -4.90 -7.54 3.59
N CYS A 61 -4.40 -7.07 2.44
CA CYS A 61 -3.31 -6.11 2.39
C CYS A 61 -3.78 -4.72 2.82
N LEU A 62 -4.99 -4.34 2.43
CA LEU A 62 -5.59 -3.06 2.77
C LEU A 62 -5.76 -2.89 4.29
N GLN A 63 -6.40 -3.86 4.95
CA GLN A 63 -6.56 -3.88 6.41
C GLN A 63 -5.22 -3.81 7.14
N LEU A 64 -4.22 -4.52 6.61
CA LEU A 64 -2.89 -4.52 7.19
C LEU A 64 -2.22 -3.15 7.06
N LEU A 65 -2.24 -2.53 5.88
CA LEU A 65 -1.65 -1.19 5.67
C LEU A 65 -2.31 -0.13 6.56
N VAL A 66 -3.65 -0.14 6.68
CA VAL A 66 -4.38 0.77 7.57
C VAL A 66 -3.99 0.56 9.03
N LYS A 67 -3.87 -0.70 9.47
CA LYS A 67 -3.44 -1.03 10.84
C LYS A 67 -2.03 -0.51 11.17
N TRP A 68 -1.18 -0.37 10.16
CA TRP A 68 0.19 0.15 10.31
C TRP A 68 0.29 1.66 10.08
N GLY A 69 -0.84 2.39 10.02
CA GLY A 69 -0.87 3.84 9.99
C GLY A 69 -0.97 4.47 8.60
N CYS A 70 -1.18 3.70 7.53
CA CYS A 70 -1.51 4.30 6.24
C CYS A 70 -2.90 4.92 6.28
N SER A 71 -2.96 6.23 6.02
CA SER A 71 -4.23 6.87 5.78
C SER A 71 -4.79 6.48 4.41
N ILE A 72 -6.10 6.26 4.40
CA ILE A 72 -6.91 5.97 3.22
C ILE A 72 -7.49 7.23 2.59
N GLU A 73 -7.23 8.38 3.22
CA GLU A 73 -7.70 9.70 2.81
C GLU A 73 -6.66 10.44 1.98
N ASP A 74 -5.43 9.93 1.95
CA ASP A 74 -4.38 10.47 1.10
C ASP A 74 -4.75 10.28 -0.37
N VAL A 75 -4.63 11.35 -1.13
CA VAL A 75 -4.90 11.35 -2.56
C VAL A 75 -3.62 11.12 -3.36
N ASP A 76 -3.77 10.52 -4.53
CA ASP A 76 -2.70 10.47 -5.53
C ASP A 76 -2.44 11.85 -6.18
N HIS A 77 -1.47 11.88 -7.09
CA HIS A 77 -1.11 13.09 -7.84
C HIS A 77 -2.28 13.71 -8.62
N SER A 78 -3.29 12.91 -8.95
CA SER A 78 -4.48 13.32 -9.68
C SER A 78 -5.64 13.71 -8.74
N GLY A 79 -5.42 13.74 -7.42
CA GLY A 79 -6.44 14.05 -6.42
C GLY A 79 -7.40 12.89 -6.13
N ASN A 80 -7.07 11.65 -6.51
CA ASN A 80 -7.93 10.49 -6.30
C ASN A 80 -7.59 9.75 -5.00
N LEU A 81 -8.63 9.36 -4.27
CA LEU A 81 -8.53 8.43 -3.13
C LEU A 81 -8.16 7.01 -3.60
N PRO A 82 -7.61 6.14 -2.72
CA PRO A 82 -7.40 4.73 -3.01
C PRO A 82 -8.73 4.09 -3.48
N GLY A 83 -8.71 3.40 -4.61
CA GLY A 83 -9.90 3.13 -5.45
C GLY A 83 -11.13 2.45 -4.81
N ILE A 84 -11.04 1.96 -3.57
CA ILE A 84 -12.21 1.44 -2.82
C ILE A 84 -12.90 2.49 -1.94
N PHE A 85 -12.23 3.60 -1.58
CA PHE A 85 -12.73 4.62 -0.63
C PHE A 85 -13.39 5.82 -1.30
N ASN A 86 -14.12 5.62 -2.39
CA ASN A 86 -15.11 6.63 -2.77
C ASN A 86 -16.02 6.84 -1.55
N LYS A 87 -16.35 8.11 -1.21
CA LYS A 87 -16.95 8.54 0.09
C LYS A 87 -18.06 7.64 0.68
N ALA A 88 -18.73 6.83 -0.14
CA ALA A 88 -19.75 5.86 0.23
C ALA A 88 -19.25 4.54 0.86
N ASN A 89 -18.01 4.11 0.61
CA ASN A 89 -17.48 2.79 1.03
C ASN A 89 -16.60 2.81 2.29
N ILE A 90 -16.37 3.98 2.88
CA ILE A 90 -15.61 4.14 4.13
C ILE A 90 -16.33 3.48 5.33
N LEU A 91 -17.63 3.20 5.19
CA LEU A 91 -18.49 2.67 6.26
C LEU A 91 -18.23 1.20 6.67
N VAL A 92 -17.28 0.49 6.05
CA VAL A 92 -17.01 -0.94 6.36
C VAL A 92 -15.90 -1.14 7.39
N PHE A 93 -15.25 -0.07 7.87
CA PHE A 93 -14.10 -0.16 8.79
C PHE A 93 -14.32 0.43 10.19
N HIS A 94 -15.57 0.41 10.69
CA HIS A 94 -15.88 0.91 12.04
C HIS A 94 -15.76 -0.17 13.14
#